data_AF-A0A382WUF3-F1
#
_entry.id   AF-A0A382WUF3-F1
#
_cell.length_a   1.000
_cell.length_b   1.000
_cell.length_c   1.000
_cell.angle_alpha   90.00
_cell.angle_beta   90.00
_cell.angle_gamma   90.00
#
_symmetry.space_group_name_H-M   'P 1'
#
loop_
_entity.id
_entity.type
_entity.pdbx_description
1 polymer ?
#
loop_
_entity_poly.entity_id
_entity_poly.type
_entity_poly.pdbx_seq_one_letter_code
_entity_poly.pdbx_strand_id
1 'polypeptide(L)'
;HRGIFLKIVKFFWGSNLLPDTYRISGWVFGRSLGFITLLAFLSFWSQADGLIGPDGIIPFQDDLEHVERIIGTQSGDISKWSLRPTLLWFFGSGTGMHQLFFLGTLASLLLMIGIMPHLSIAVSWACYISLAAVAEPFLNFQWDALLLETLFLSLFVVPWSFRDRIHNAPEPLIFGRWLVWLLLFKLMFESGIVKFTYFASDGSNTWWDLTALEYHYWTQPIPSWISWYFHQLPSWFDKISLVITYLCELVLPLFIFFPRRFRRLSCIGLIIFQL
;
A
#
# COMPACT_ATOMS: atom_id res chain seq x y z
N HIS A 1 -29.09 -7.59 36.03
CA HIS A 1 -28.24 -8.08 34.91
C HIS A 1 -28.45 -7.32 33.58
N ARG A 2 -29.68 -7.13 33.07
CA ARG A 2 -29.95 -6.46 31.77
C ARG A 2 -29.41 -5.03 31.64
N GLY A 3 -29.45 -4.22 32.71
CA GLY A 3 -28.96 -2.83 32.67
C GLY A 3 -27.44 -2.69 32.56
N ILE A 4 -26.68 -3.57 33.22
CA ILE A 4 -25.21 -3.60 33.14
C ILE A 4 -24.77 -4.05 31.74
N PHE A 5 -25.40 -5.11 31.21
CA PHE A 5 -25.15 -5.58 29.86
C PHE A 5 -25.44 -4.50 28.81
N LEU A 6 -26.56 -3.77 28.95
CA LEU A 6 -26.89 -2.65 28.07
C LEU A 6 -25.86 -1.51 28.14
N LYS A 7 -25.34 -1.20 29.33
CA LYS A 7 -24.27 -0.20 29.50
C LYS A 7 -22.99 -0.64 28.80
N ILE A 8 -22.60 -1.90 28.95
CA ILE A 8 -21.43 -2.49 28.28
C ILE A 8 -21.61 -2.43 26.75
N VAL A 9 -22.74 -2.90 26.23
CA VAL A 9 -23.01 -2.88 24.78
C VAL A 9 -22.99 -1.45 24.24
N LYS A 10 -23.63 -0.49 24.93
CA LYS A 10 -23.61 0.93 24.54
C LYS A 10 -22.21 1.53 24.60
N PHE A 11 -21.37 1.09 25.53
CA PHE A 11 -19.99 1.55 25.64
C PHE A 11 -19.15 1.09 24.45
N PHE A 12 -19.25 -0.17 24.03
CA PHE A 12 -18.43 -0.74 22.94
C PHE A 12 -18.99 -0.48 21.53
N TRP A 13 -20.32 -0.62 21.32
CA TRP A 13 -20.98 -0.51 20.01
C TRP A 13 -21.69 0.83 19.76
N GLY A 14 -21.92 1.62 20.82
CA GLY A 14 -22.66 2.88 20.73
C GLY A 14 -24.17 2.74 20.94
N SER A 15 -24.91 3.82 20.70
CA SER A 15 -26.36 3.88 20.91
C SER A 15 -27.18 3.28 19.76
N ASN A 16 -26.60 3.19 18.56
CA ASN A 16 -27.23 2.61 17.38
C ASN A 16 -26.72 1.17 17.18
N LEU A 17 -27.63 0.20 17.30
CA LEU A 17 -27.36 -1.23 17.20
C LEU A 17 -27.69 -1.80 15.81
N LEU A 18 -28.07 -0.97 14.84
CA LEU A 18 -28.23 -1.41 13.45
C LEU A 18 -26.89 -1.91 12.90
N PRO A 19 -26.90 -2.97 12.07
CA PRO A 19 -25.69 -3.49 11.45
C PRO A 19 -25.00 -2.41 10.61
N ASP A 20 -23.67 -2.40 10.65
CA ASP A 20 -22.85 -1.51 9.82
C ASP A 20 -23.01 -1.85 8.33
N THR A 21 -23.15 -0.82 7.49
CA THR A 21 -23.08 -0.92 6.04
C THR A 21 -21.82 -0.22 5.52
N TYR A 22 -21.22 -0.75 4.46
CA TYR A 22 -19.92 -0.34 3.91
C TYR A 22 -20.01 0.04 2.43
N ARG A 23 -21.22 0.27 1.91
CA ARG A 23 -21.47 0.64 0.50
C ARG A 23 -20.74 1.91 0.11
N ILE A 24 -20.87 2.95 0.93
CA ILE A 24 -20.24 4.26 0.67
C ILE A 24 -18.71 4.13 0.79
N SER A 25 -18.21 3.44 1.83
CA SER A 25 -16.77 3.28 1.99
C SER A 25 -16.16 2.46 0.85
N GLY A 26 -16.82 1.40 0.38
CA GLY A 26 -16.39 0.64 -0.79
C GLY A 26 -16.38 1.47 -2.08
N TRP A 27 -17.43 2.27 -2.30
CA TRP A 27 -17.56 3.17 -3.44
C TRP A 27 -16.47 4.25 -3.47
N VAL A 28 -16.16 4.86 -2.31
CA VAL A 28 -15.06 5.83 -2.17
C VAL A 28 -13.72 5.13 -2.36
N PHE A 29 -13.51 3.99 -1.70
CA PHE A 29 -12.26 3.22 -1.73
C PHE A 29 -11.82 2.89 -3.15
N GLY A 30 -12.71 2.34 -3.98
CA GLY A 30 -12.37 2.02 -5.37
C GLY A 30 -11.92 3.24 -6.17
N ARG A 31 -12.55 4.40 -5.97
CA ARG A 31 -12.21 5.65 -6.68
C ARG A 31 -10.90 6.25 -6.20
N SER A 32 -10.70 6.28 -4.89
CA SER A 32 -9.45 6.72 -4.28
C SER A 32 -8.29 5.84 -4.74
N LEU A 33 -8.48 4.52 -4.81
CA LEU A 33 -7.47 3.59 -5.33
C LEU A 33 -7.19 3.86 -6.81
N GLY A 34 -8.21 4.08 -7.63
CA GLY A 34 -8.04 4.49 -9.02
C GLY A 34 -7.25 5.79 -9.18
N PHE A 35 -7.55 6.80 -8.36
CA PHE A 35 -6.82 8.07 -8.36
C PHE A 35 -5.35 7.90 -7.97
N ILE A 36 -5.06 7.17 -6.88
CA ILE A 36 -3.69 6.91 -6.42
C ILE A 36 -2.91 6.13 -7.49
N THR A 37 -3.52 5.09 -8.05
CA THR A 37 -2.90 4.25 -9.09
C THR A 37 -2.64 5.06 -10.37
N LEU A 38 -3.54 5.98 -10.73
CA LEU A 38 -3.36 6.89 -11.85
C LEU A 38 -2.14 7.80 -11.64
N LEU A 39 -2.02 8.40 -10.45
CA LEU A 39 -0.84 9.20 -10.11
C LEU A 39 0.45 8.38 -10.14
N ALA A 40 0.42 7.15 -9.63
CA ALA A 40 1.59 6.26 -9.65
C ALA A 40 2.04 5.95 -11.09
N PHE A 41 1.11 5.59 -11.99
CA PHE A 41 1.44 5.35 -13.40
C PHE A 41 1.97 6.61 -14.08
N LEU A 42 1.31 7.76 -13.93
CA LEU A 42 1.74 9.01 -14.59
C LEU A 42 3.10 9.48 -14.07
N SER A 43 3.31 9.39 -12.75
CA SER A 43 4.59 9.74 -12.12
C SER A 43 5.71 8.88 -12.68
N PHE A 44 5.53 7.55 -12.68
CA PHE A 44 6.58 6.65 -13.15
C PHE A 44 6.78 6.74 -14.67
N TRP A 45 5.70 6.85 -15.46
CA TRP A 45 5.80 6.97 -16.92
C TRP A 45 6.65 8.19 -17.32
N SER A 46 6.51 9.32 -16.63
CA SER A 46 7.30 10.53 -16.93
C SER A 46 8.82 10.35 -16.82
N GLN A 47 9.26 9.32 -16.08
CA GLN A 47 10.68 9.01 -15.82
C GLN A 47 11.12 7.71 -16.48
N ALA A 48 10.19 6.90 -16.99
CA ALA A 48 10.44 5.52 -17.39
C ALA A 48 11.50 5.39 -18.48
N ASP A 49 11.51 6.28 -19.47
CA ASP A 49 12.49 6.25 -20.57
C ASP A 49 13.92 6.43 -20.08
N GLY A 50 14.13 7.32 -19.10
CA GLY A 50 15.44 7.56 -18.51
C GLY A 50 15.85 6.48 -17.51
N LEU A 51 14.90 5.80 -16.86
CA LEU A 51 15.20 4.79 -15.85
C LEU A 51 15.36 3.39 -16.45
N ILE A 52 14.31 2.89 -17.09
CA ILE A 52 14.18 1.49 -17.54
C ILE A 52 13.98 1.34 -19.04
N GLY A 53 13.90 2.44 -19.79
CA GLY A 53 13.82 2.42 -21.25
C GLY A 53 15.08 1.84 -21.90
N PRO A 54 15.06 1.62 -23.24
CA PRO A 54 16.21 1.06 -23.97
C PRO A 54 17.52 1.84 -23.80
N ASP A 55 17.41 3.17 -23.70
CA ASP A 55 18.54 4.09 -23.47
C ASP A 55 18.60 4.58 -22.01
N GLY A 56 17.91 3.88 -21.11
CA GLY A 56 17.81 4.23 -19.69
C GLY A 56 19.04 3.81 -18.88
N ILE A 57 19.02 4.13 -17.58
CA ILE A 57 20.10 3.74 -16.64
C ILE A 57 20.19 2.22 -16.51
N ILE A 58 19.05 1.53 -16.40
CA ILE A 58 18.95 0.07 -16.27
C ILE A 58 17.86 -0.43 -17.22
N PRO A 59 18.17 -0.66 -18.51
CA PRO A 59 17.19 -1.11 -19.49
C PRO A 59 16.52 -2.41 -19.07
N PHE A 60 15.18 -2.46 -19.14
CA PHE A 60 14.43 -3.66 -18.75
C PHE A 60 14.78 -4.88 -19.62
N GLN A 61 15.21 -4.65 -20.87
CA GLN A 61 15.59 -5.70 -21.80
C GLN A 61 16.79 -6.49 -21.29
N ASP A 62 17.77 -5.82 -20.69
CA ASP A 62 18.98 -6.47 -20.18
C ASP A 62 18.65 -7.47 -19.06
N ASP A 63 17.69 -7.12 -18.19
CA ASP A 63 17.19 -8.02 -17.13
C ASP A 63 16.45 -9.23 -17.73
N LEU A 64 15.56 -9.01 -18.70
CA LEU A 64 14.83 -10.10 -19.36
C LEU A 64 15.76 -11.04 -20.15
N GLU A 65 16.73 -10.49 -20.88
CA GLU A 65 17.75 -11.28 -21.56
C GLU A 65 18.63 -12.05 -20.57
N HIS A 66 18.97 -11.45 -19.44
CA HIS A 66 19.74 -12.13 -18.39
C HIS A 66 18.97 -13.34 -17.83
N VAL A 67 17.68 -13.18 -17.54
CA VAL A 67 16.80 -14.26 -17.09
C VAL A 67 16.66 -15.35 -18.15
N GLU A 68 16.54 -14.99 -19.42
CA GLU A 68 16.49 -15.96 -20.52
C GLU A 68 17.79 -16.76 -20.65
N ARG A 69 18.95 -16.12 -20.48
CA ARG A 69 20.26 -16.81 -20.47
C ARG A 69 20.42 -17.75 -19.27
N ILE A 70 19.95 -17.37 -18.08
CA ILE A 70 19.98 -18.25 -16.90
C ILE A 70 19.16 -19.53 -17.15
N ILE A 71 17.96 -19.38 -17.69
CA ILE A 71 17.08 -20.53 -17.98
C ILE A 71 17.65 -21.38 -19.11
N GLY A 72 18.25 -20.78 -20.13
CA GLY A 72 18.90 -21.51 -21.22
C GLY A 72 20.14 -22.31 -20.79
N THR A 73 20.80 -21.93 -19.69
CA THR A 73 22.02 -22.59 -19.19
C THR A 73 21.74 -23.57 -18.05
N GLN A 74 20.69 -23.36 -17.25
CA GLN A 74 20.29 -24.26 -16.17
C GLN A 74 19.27 -25.28 -16.68
N SER A 75 19.57 -26.57 -16.54
CA SER A 75 18.69 -27.69 -16.91
C SER A 75 17.44 -27.85 -16.02
N GLY A 76 17.11 -26.84 -15.21
CA GLY A 76 15.98 -26.85 -14.29
C GLY A 76 14.72 -26.33 -14.96
N ASP A 77 13.57 -26.91 -14.61
CA ASP A 77 12.23 -26.57 -15.11
C ASP A 77 11.70 -25.24 -14.51
N ILE A 78 12.57 -24.24 -14.35
CA ILE A 78 12.21 -22.94 -13.77
C ILE A 78 11.65 -22.06 -14.88
N SER A 79 10.37 -21.74 -14.78
CA SER A 79 9.68 -20.87 -15.74
C SER A 79 10.15 -19.42 -15.63
N LYS A 80 10.42 -18.76 -16.77
CA LYS A 80 10.73 -17.31 -16.80
C LYS A 80 9.68 -16.44 -16.12
N TRP A 81 8.43 -16.90 -16.10
CA TRP A 81 7.31 -16.21 -15.47
C TRP A 81 7.36 -16.23 -13.94
N SER A 82 8.02 -17.21 -13.32
CA SER A 82 8.20 -17.21 -11.86
C SER A 82 9.33 -16.27 -11.42
N LEU A 83 10.36 -16.09 -12.26
CA LEU A 83 11.47 -15.17 -11.99
C LEU A 83 11.10 -13.72 -12.28
N ARG A 84 10.38 -13.47 -13.39
CA ARG A 84 9.89 -12.16 -13.81
C ARG A 84 8.44 -12.26 -14.27
N PRO A 85 7.46 -12.04 -13.38
CA PRO A 85 6.04 -12.06 -13.74
C PRO A 85 5.65 -10.78 -14.50
N THR A 86 6.07 -10.67 -15.76
CA THR A 86 5.83 -9.48 -16.59
C THR A 86 5.21 -9.78 -17.94
N LEU A 87 4.24 -8.96 -18.34
CA LEU A 87 3.67 -9.01 -19.69
C LEU A 87 4.66 -8.56 -20.77
N LEU A 88 5.79 -7.93 -20.40
CA LEU A 88 6.84 -7.50 -21.33
C LEU A 88 7.47 -8.66 -22.11
N TRP A 89 7.37 -9.90 -21.63
CA TRP A 89 7.78 -11.09 -22.39
C TRP A 89 7.06 -11.25 -23.73
N PHE A 90 5.85 -10.68 -23.88
CA PHE A 90 5.11 -10.72 -25.15
C PHE A 90 5.50 -9.62 -26.12
N PHE A 91 6.21 -8.59 -25.64
CA PHE A 91 6.57 -7.41 -26.41
C PHE A 91 8.07 -7.45 -26.72
N GLY A 92 8.43 -7.90 -27.93
CA GLY A 92 9.82 -7.98 -28.38
C GLY A 92 10.47 -6.63 -28.75
N SER A 93 9.83 -5.50 -28.44
CA SER A 93 10.30 -4.16 -28.79
C SER A 93 10.16 -3.21 -27.61
N GLY A 94 11.06 -2.23 -27.49
CA GLY A 94 11.09 -1.24 -26.39
C GLY A 94 9.80 -0.42 -26.20
N THR A 95 8.85 -0.52 -27.12
CA THR A 95 7.51 0.09 -27.04
C THR A 95 6.54 -0.63 -26.10
N GLY A 96 6.80 -1.89 -25.72
CA GLY A 96 5.91 -2.67 -24.85
C GLY A 96 5.67 -2.01 -23.49
N MET A 97 6.70 -1.37 -22.95
CA MET A 97 6.62 -0.61 -21.70
C MET A 97 5.59 0.52 -21.78
N HIS A 98 5.63 1.34 -22.82
CA HIS A 98 4.66 2.44 -22.99
C HIS A 98 3.23 1.93 -23.18
N GLN A 99 3.05 0.77 -23.80
CA GLN A 99 1.73 0.15 -23.93
C GLN A 99 1.18 -0.25 -22.56
N LEU A 100 2.00 -0.83 -21.69
CA LEU A 100 1.62 -1.14 -20.31
C LEU A 100 1.29 0.12 -19.51
N PHE A 101 2.10 1.18 -19.63
CA PHE A 101 1.79 2.46 -18.99
C PHE A 101 0.48 3.06 -19.49
N PHE A 102 0.25 3.07 -20.80
CA PHE A 102 -0.99 3.57 -21.38
C PHE A 102 -2.21 2.77 -20.89
N LEU A 103 -2.14 1.44 -20.94
CA LEU A 103 -3.21 0.56 -20.49
C LEU A 103 -3.48 0.70 -18.99
N GLY A 104 -2.43 0.75 -18.17
CA GLY A 104 -2.53 0.96 -16.72
C GLY A 104 -3.11 2.32 -16.36
N THR A 105 -2.69 3.38 -17.06
CA THR A 105 -3.22 4.75 -16.90
C THR A 105 -4.71 4.81 -17.27
N LEU A 106 -5.09 4.20 -18.41
CA LEU A 106 -6.49 4.14 -18.82
C LEU A 106 -7.33 3.32 -17.83
N ALA A 107 -6.83 2.17 -17.40
CA ALA A 107 -7.52 1.31 -16.44
C ALA A 107 -7.73 1.99 -15.09
N SER A 108 -6.70 2.67 -14.56
CA SER A 108 -6.79 3.44 -13.32
C SER A 108 -7.74 4.64 -13.44
N LEU A 109 -7.77 5.32 -14.58
CA LEU A 109 -8.77 6.36 -14.87
C LEU A 109 -10.19 5.79 -14.88
N LEU A 110 -10.42 4.65 -15.54
CA LEU A 110 -11.72 3.97 -15.56
C LEU A 110 -12.16 3.55 -14.15
N LEU A 111 -11.22 3.05 -13.33
CA LEU A 111 -11.47 2.73 -11.93
C LEU A 111 -11.88 3.97 -11.12
N MET A 112 -11.15 5.08 -11.30
CA MET A 112 -11.40 6.35 -10.62
C MET A 112 -12.82 6.89 -10.90
N ILE A 113 -13.31 6.74 -12.14
CA ILE A 113 -14.68 7.16 -12.49
C ILE A 113 -15.73 6.06 -12.23
N GLY A 114 -15.30 4.83 -11.94
CA GLY A 114 -16.13 3.69 -11.59
C GLY A 114 -16.74 2.95 -12.79
N ILE A 115 -16.05 2.91 -13.93
CA ILE A 115 -16.43 2.10 -15.09
C ILE A 115 -15.70 0.76 -14.99
N MET A 116 -16.44 -0.35 -15.08
CA MET A 116 -15.95 -1.74 -14.99
C MET A 116 -14.86 -1.95 -13.92
N PRO A 117 -15.11 -1.59 -12.64
CA PRO A 117 -14.05 -1.48 -11.64
C PRO A 117 -13.28 -2.78 -11.40
N HIS A 118 -13.92 -3.95 -11.51
CA HIS A 118 -13.27 -5.26 -11.43
C HIS A 118 -12.20 -5.46 -12.52
N LEU A 119 -12.54 -5.15 -13.78
CA LEU A 119 -11.60 -5.27 -14.91
C LEU A 119 -10.53 -4.19 -14.84
N SER A 120 -10.92 -2.96 -14.47
CA SER A 120 -9.98 -1.86 -14.30
C SER A 120 -8.92 -2.15 -13.24
N ILE A 121 -9.28 -2.73 -12.09
CA ILE A 121 -8.31 -3.17 -11.08
C ILE A 121 -7.44 -4.30 -11.60
N ALA A 122 -8.03 -5.33 -12.22
CA ALA A 122 -7.26 -6.47 -12.73
C ALA A 122 -6.20 -6.03 -13.77
N VAL A 123 -6.59 -5.15 -14.70
CA VAL A 123 -5.68 -4.59 -15.71
C VAL A 123 -4.64 -3.68 -15.05
N SER A 124 -5.05 -2.80 -14.13
CA SER A 124 -4.10 -1.93 -13.41
C SER A 124 -3.06 -2.74 -12.65
N TRP A 125 -3.49 -3.78 -11.93
CA TRP A 125 -2.61 -4.68 -11.21
C TRP A 125 -1.65 -5.41 -12.14
N ALA A 126 -2.16 -6.02 -13.22
CA ALA A 126 -1.35 -6.76 -14.19
C ALA A 126 -0.32 -5.87 -14.89
N CYS A 127 -0.68 -4.63 -15.23
CA CYS A 127 0.26 -3.67 -15.80
C CYS A 127 1.31 -3.23 -14.78
N TYR A 128 0.89 -2.93 -13.54
CA TYR A 128 1.80 -2.43 -12.51
C TYR A 128 2.78 -3.50 -12.03
N ILE A 129 2.35 -4.76 -11.82
CA ILE A 129 3.27 -5.86 -11.48
C ILE A 129 4.25 -6.14 -12.62
N SER A 130 3.81 -6.02 -13.87
CA SER A 130 4.67 -6.22 -15.03
C SER A 130 5.80 -5.19 -15.11
N LEU A 131 5.52 -3.95 -14.75
CA LEU A 131 6.52 -2.88 -14.68
C LEU A 131 7.41 -3.05 -13.44
N ALA A 132 6.82 -3.28 -12.26
CA ALA A 132 7.56 -3.46 -11.02
C ALA A 132 8.54 -4.63 -11.06
N ALA A 133 8.19 -5.72 -11.75
CA ALA A 133 9.05 -6.91 -11.88
C ALA A 133 10.37 -6.65 -12.61
N VAL A 134 10.45 -5.62 -13.46
CA VAL A 134 11.65 -5.33 -14.28
C VAL A 134 12.28 -3.98 -13.95
N ALA A 135 11.70 -3.22 -13.02
CA ALA A 135 12.13 -1.87 -12.66
C ALA A 135 12.99 -1.85 -11.40
N GLU A 136 13.68 -2.93 -11.07
CA GLU A 136 14.61 -2.95 -9.94
C GLU A 136 15.85 -2.08 -10.26
N PRO A 137 16.29 -1.18 -9.36
CA PRO A 137 15.85 -0.98 -7.96
C PRO A 137 14.74 0.05 -7.76
N PHE A 138 14.28 0.73 -8.81
CA PHE A 138 13.41 1.92 -8.73
C PHE A 138 12.03 1.68 -8.11
N LEU A 139 11.41 0.50 -8.32
CA LEU A 139 10.10 0.13 -7.76
C LEU A 139 10.21 -0.90 -6.60
N ASN A 140 11.36 -0.99 -5.94
CA ASN A 140 11.58 -1.91 -4.81
C ASN A 140 11.29 -1.26 -3.44
N PHE A 141 10.39 -0.27 -3.38
CA PHE A 141 10.02 0.39 -2.14
C PHE A 141 8.72 -0.16 -1.55
N GLN A 142 8.56 0.00 -0.24
CA GLN A 142 7.42 -0.54 0.52
C GLN A 142 6.06 -0.01 0.02
N TRP A 143 6.00 1.22 -0.51
CA TRP A 143 4.75 1.79 -1.03
C TRP A 143 4.33 1.16 -2.37
N ASP A 144 5.28 0.75 -3.22
CA ASP A 144 4.97 0.08 -4.49
C ASP A 144 4.44 -1.35 -4.22
N ALA A 145 5.06 -2.05 -3.26
CA ALA A 145 4.57 -3.33 -2.75
C ALA A 145 3.16 -3.19 -2.13
N LEU A 146 2.94 -2.16 -1.30
CA LEU A 146 1.63 -1.87 -0.72
C LEU A 146 0.57 -1.61 -1.79
N LEU A 147 0.90 -0.86 -2.84
CA LEU A 147 -0.02 -0.58 -3.95
C LEU A 147 -0.39 -1.86 -4.71
N LEU A 148 0.59 -2.74 -4.99
CA LEU A 148 0.38 -4.05 -5.59
C LEU A 148 -0.54 -4.95 -4.76
N GLU A 149 -0.27 -5.06 -3.46
CA GLU A 149 -1.09 -5.83 -2.54
C GLU A 149 -2.51 -5.25 -2.46
N THR A 150 -2.62 -3.92 -2.37
CA THR A 150 -3.92 -3.24 -2.31
C THR A 150 -4.73 -3.49 -3.58
N LEU A 151 -4.12 -3.34 -4.76
CA LEU A 151 -4.78 -3.61 -6.05
C LEU A 151 -5.25 -5.07 -6.13
N PHE A 152 -4.39 -6.03 -5.79
CA PHE A 152 -4.74 -7.45 -5.81
C PHE A 152 -5.90 -7.78 -4.88
N LEU A 153 -5.81 -7.38 -3.61
CA LEU A 153 -6.86 -7.66 -2.62
C LEU A 153 -8.17 -6.92 -2.94
N SER A 154 -8.07 -5.78 -3.62
CA SER A 154 -9.25 -5.00 -4.03
C SER A 154 -10.09 -5.68 -5.11
N LEU A 155 -9.57 -6.70 -5.81
CA LEU A 155 -10.37 -7.56 -6.69
C LEU A 155 -11.56 -8.19 -5.95
N PHE A 156 -11.43 -8.42 -4.63
CA PHE A 156 -12.49 -8.96 -3.78
C PHE A 156 -13.34 -7.88 -3.11
N VAL A 157 -13.02 -6.60 -3.29
CA VAL A 157 -13.72 -5.46 -2.68
C VAL A 157 -14.61 -4.77 -3.71
N VAL A 158 -14.09 -4.53 -4.91
CA VAL A 158 -14.84 -3.82 -5.94
C VAL A 158 -15.91 -4.69 -6.57
N PRO A 159 -17.02 -4.09 -7.03
CA PRO A 159 -18.11 -4.86 -7.58
C PRO A 159 -17.86 -5.35 -9.00
N TRP A 160 -18.44 -6.50 -9.31
CA TRP A 160 -18.62 -6.94 -10.69
C TRP A 160 -19.80 -6.20 -11.32
N SER A 161 -19.56 -4.98 -11.79
CA SER A 161 -20.57 -4.15 -12.45
C SER A 161 -19.98 -3.39 -13.63
N PHE A 162 -20.83 -2.98 -14.58
CA PHE A 162 -20.38 -2.13 -15.67
C PHE A 162 -20.11 -0.69 -15.21
N ARG A 163 -20.94 -0.16 -14.31
CA ARG A 163 -20.76 1.18 -13.74
C ARG A 163 -21.17 1.19 -12.28
N ASP A 164 -20.23 1.54 -11.43
CA ASP A 164 -20.43 1.67 -10.00
C ASP A 164 -20.96 3.06 -9.65
N ARG A 165 -22.20 3.15 -9.14
CA ARG A 165 -22.88 4.42 -8.81
C ARG A 165 -23.19 4.44 -7.32
N ILE A 166 -23.03 5.60 -6.68
CA ILE A 166 -23.20 5.75 -5.23
C ILE A 166 -24.55 5.24 -4.71
N HIS A 167 -25.64 5.51 -5.44
CA HIS A 167 -27.00 5.11 -5.03
C HIS A 167 -27.23 3.59 -5.07
N ASN A 168 -26.52 2.89 -5.96
CA ASN A 168 -26.66 1.45 -6.18
C ASN A 168 -25.36 0.71 -5.83
N ALA A 169 -24.49 1.31 -5.01
CA ALA A 169 -23.23 0.71 -4.62
C ALA A 169 -23.53 -0.57 -3.82
N PRO A 170 -23.09 -1.74 -4.27
CA PRO A 170 -23.30 -2.98 -3.54
C PRO A 170 -22.46 -2.99 -2.26
N GLU A 171 -22.84 -3.87 -1.33
CA GLU A 171 -22.04 -4.12 -0.15
C GLU A 171 -20.76 -4.86 -0.56
N PRO A 172 -19.56 -4.39 -0.17
CA PRO A 172 -18.32 -5.11 -0.42
C PRO A 172 -18.36 -6.51 0.19
N LEU A 173 -17.70 -7.48 -0.44
CA LEU A 173 -17.62 -8.84 0.10
C LEU A 173 -16.95 -8.79 1.48
N ILE A 174 -17.52 -9.52 2.43
CA ILE A 174 -17.01 -9.59 3.80
C ILE A 174 -15.55 -10.01 3.79
N PHE A 175 -15.20 -11.02 3.00
CA PHE A 175 -13.83 -11.52 2.85
C PHE A 175 -12.87 -10.44 2.32
N GLY A 176 -13.21 -9.74 1.24
CA GLY A 176 -12.39 -8.66 0.69
C GLY A 176 -12.16 -7.52 1.69
N ARG A 177 -13.20 -7.15 2.46
CA ARG A 177 -13.08 -6.15 3.53
C ARG A 177 -12.09 -6.59 4.62
N TRP A 178 -12.15 -7.84 5.05
CA TRP A 178 -11.21 -8.38 6.04
C TRP A 178 -9.77 -8.39 5.50
N LEU A 179 -9.56 -8.73 4.23
CA LEU A 179 -8.24 -8.69 3.61
C LEU A 179 -7.65 -7.27 3.63
N VAL A 180 -8.42 -6.25 3.28
CA VAL A 180 -7.95 -4.85 3.32
C VAL A 180 -7.69 -4.38 4.76
N TRP A 181 -8.52 -4.80 5.74
CA TRP A 181 -8.27 -4.51 7.14
C TRP A 181 -7.00 -5.19 7.67
N LEU A 182 -6.77 -6.44 7.28
CA LEU A 182 -5.55 -7.17 7.60
C LEU A 182 -4.33 -6.52 6.94
N LEU A 183 -4.45 -6.03 5.71
CA LEU A 183 -3.39 -5.29 5.04
C LEU A 183 -3.03 -4.00 5.78
N LEU A 184 -4.03 -3.20 6.17
CA LEU A 184 -3.81 -1.99 6.96
C LEU A 184 -3.19 -2.30 8.33
N PHE A 185 -3.66 -3.37 8.98
CA PHE A 185 -3.06 -3.85 10.22
C PHE A 185 -1.61 -4.25 10.01
N LYS A 186 -1.32 -5.07 8.99
CA LYS A 186 0.03 -5.52 8.62
C LYS A 186 0.95 -4.32 8.44
N LEU A 187 0.55 -3.36 7.60
CA LEU A 187 1.33 -2.16 7.30
C LEU A 187 1.74 -1.41 8.58
N MET A 188 0.76 -1.07 9.42
CA MET A 188 1.03 -0.27 10.63
C MET A 188 1.81 -1.06 11.67
N PHE A 189 1.44 -2.33 11.88
CA PHE A 189 2.02 -3.17 12.91
C PHE A 189 3.45 -3.60 12.58
N GLU A 190 3.73 -3.99 11.33
CA GLU A 190 5.08 -4.29 10.87
C GLU A 190 5.98 -3.05 10.90
N SER A 191 5.45 -1.86 10.55
CA SER A 191 6.18 -0.59 10.71
C SER A 191 6.60 -0.34 12.16
N GLY A 192 5.76 -0.69 13.13
CA GLY A 192 6.10 -0.60 14.55
C GLY A 192 7.10 -1.67 14.99
N ILE A 193 6.87 -2.94 14.62
CA ILE A 193 7.72 -4.05 15.06
C ILE A 193 9.14 -3.92 14.55
N VAL A 194 9.33 -3.54 13.29
CA VAL A 194 10.66 -3.54 12.66
C VAL A 194 11.67 -2.68 13.45
N LYS A 195 11.19 -1.60 14.07
CA LYS A 195 11.97 -0.70 14.93
C LYS A 195 12.64 -1.44 16.09
N PHE A 196 12.02 -2.49 16.61
CA PHE A 196 12.53 -3.29 17.72
C PHE A 196 13.34 -4.53 17.28
N THR A 197 13.43 -4.78 15.96
CA THR A 197 14.12 -5.96 15.40
C THR A 197 15.48 -5.65 14.79
N TYR A 198 15.76 -4.38 14.46
CA TYR A 198 17.03 -3.96 13.89
C TYR A 198 18.02 -3.58 15.00
N PHE A 199 19.20 -4.19 15.01
CA PHE A 199 20.26 -3.89 15.97
C PHE A 199 21.52 -3.47 15.22
N ALA A 200 22.21 -2.45 15.75
CA ALA A 200 23.51 -2.03 15.23
C ALA A 200 24.59 -3.10 15.49
N SER A 201 25.76 -2.96 14.87
CA SER A 201 26.87 -3.92 14.99
C SER A 201 27.40 -4.08 16.42
N ASP A 202 27.19 -3.08 17.27
CA ASP A 202 27.50 -3.08 18.70
C ASP A 202 26.37 -3.66 19.58
N GLY A 203 25.26 -4.09 18.97
CA GLY A 203 24.09 -4.63 19.66
C GLY A 203 23.14 -3.58 20.21
N SER A 204 23.38 -2.28 19.98
CA SER A 204 22.48 -1.21 20.40
C SER A 204 21.24 -1.11 19.51
N ASN A 205 20.15 -0.58 20.05
CA ASN A 205 18.96 -0.24 19.26
C ASN A 205 18.41 1.12 19.71
N THR A 206 18.60 2.11 18.84
CA THR A 206 18.21 3.51 19.09
C THR A 206 16.70 3.71 19.21
N TRP A 207 15.88 2.81 18.65
CA TRP A 207 14.42 2.83 18.84
C TRP A 207 14.03 2.31 20.23
N TRP A 208 14.69 1.26 20.72
CA TRP A 208 14.53 0.79 22.11
C TRP A 208 14.98 1.86 23.11
N ASP A 209 16.10 2.54 22.83
CA ASP A 209 16.69 3.55 23.71
C ASP A 209 16.01 4.93 23.64
N LEU A 210 14.99 5.08 22.78
CA LEU A 210 14.27 6.33 22.52
C LEU A 210 15.14 7.50 22.03
N THR A 211 16.23 7.20 21.32
CA THR A 211 17.17 8.18 20.74
C THR A 211 17.05 8.27 19.23
N ALA A 212 16.25 7.42 18.58
CA ALA A 212 16.13 7.39 17.12
C ALA A 212 15.77 8.75 16.48
N LEU A 213 14.87 9.52 17.09
CA LEU A 213 14.47 10.83 16.55
C LEU A 213 15.55 11.92 16.64
N GLU A 214 16.63 11.71 17.40
CA GLU A 214 17.75 12.65 17.46
C GLU A 214 18.38 12.85 16.08
N TYR A 215 18.27 11.87 15.18
CA TYR A 215 18.73 11.98 13.79
C TYR A 215 17.68 11.64 12.73
N HIS A 216 16.59 10.96 13.08
CA HIS A 216 15.61 10.50 12.10
C HIS A 216 14.98 11.62 11.27
N TYR A 217 14.80 12.82 11.84
CA TYR A 217 14.21 13.96 11.14
C TYR A 217 14.91 14.32 9.82
N TRP A 218 16.22 14.11 9.73
CA TRP A 218 17.01 14.41 8.53
C TRP A 218 17.52 13.18 7.78
N THR A 219 17.43 11.98 8.37
CA THR A 219 17.80 10.72 7.69
C THR A 219 16.63 9.98 7.05
N GLN A 220 15.38 10.38 7.33
CA GLN A 220 14.21 9.81 6.67
C GLN A 220 14.23 10.06 5.15
N PRO A 221 13.68 9.16 4.30
CA PRO A 221 13.81 9.26 2.84
C PRO A 221 13.25 10.54 2.23
N ILE A 222 12.18 11.10 2.81
CA ILE A 222 11.51 12.31 2.33
C ILE A 222 11.32 13.27 3.52
N PRO A 223 12.38 13.98 3.95
CA PRO A 223 12.27 14.90 5.07
C PRO A 223 11.41 16.09 4.67
N SER A 224 10.40 16.42 5.50
CA SER A 224 9.60 17.63 5.29
C SER A 224 10.42 18.88 5.61
N TRP A 225 10.06 20.03 5.04
CA TRP A 225 10.69 21.31 5.37
C TRP A 225 10.57 21.69 6.85
N ILE A 226 9.60 21.12 7.58
CA ILE A 226 9.41 21.35 9.02
C ILE A 226 10.37 20.49 9.87
N SER A 227 10.92 19.40 9.31
CA SER A 227 11.79 18.47 10.03
C SER A 227 12.99 19.15 10.67
N TRP A 228 13.53 20.20 10.02
CA TRP A 228 14.62 21.01 10.60
C TRP A 228 14.22 21.69 11.90
N TYR A 229 13.00 22.26 11.98
CA TYR A 229 12.51 22.90 13.20
C TYR A 229 12.24 21.90 14.31
N PHE A 230 11.67 20.74 13.97
CA PHE A 230 11.41 19.68 14.94
C PHE A 230 12.69 19.10 15.53
N HIS A 231 13.74 18.95 14.71
CA HIS A 231 15.05 18.51 15.18
C HIS A 231 15.68 19.44 16.23
N GLN A 232 15.32 20.74 16.24
CA GLN A 232 15.82 21.69 17.24
C GLN A 232 15.07 21.60 18.58
N LEU A 233 14.01 20.79 18.68
CA LEU A 233 13.25 20.64 19.92
C LEU A 233 14.07 19.87 20.97
N PRO A 234 13.77 20.05 22.27
CA PRO A 234 14.48 19.33 23.31
C PRO A 234 14.19 17.82 23.28
N SER A 235 15.14 16.99 23.70
CA SER A 235 15.05 15.52 23.64
C SER A 235 13.86 14.88 24.38
N TRP A 236 13.25 15.58 25.35
CA TRP A 236 12.02 15.08 25.99
C TRP A 236 10.86 15.03 24.99
N PHE A 237 10.82 15.95 24.03
CA PHE A 237 9.81 16.01 22.98
C PHE A 237 9.95 14.83 22.03
N ASP A 238 11.19 14.48 21.66
CA ASP A 238 11.51 13.33 20.82
C ASP A 238 11.06 12.02 21.46
N LYS A 239 11.34 11.86 22.77
CA LYS A 239 10.91 10.67 23.52
C LYS A 239 9.39 10.53 23.55
N ILE A 240 8.66 11.63 23.79
CA ILE A 240 7.19 11.61 23.76
C ILE A 240 6.69 11.27 22.34
N SER A 241 7.29 11.88 21.32
CA SER A 241 6.95 11.62 19.92
C SER A 241 7.14 10.15 19.55
N LEU A 242 8.25 9.53 19.97
CA LEU A 242 8.49 8.10 19.78
C LEU A 242 7.45 7.23 20.49
N VAL A 243 7.11 7.55 21.74
CA VAL A 243 6.07 6.79 22.46
C VAL A 243 4.72 6.90 21.75
N ILE A 244 4.35 8.09 21.25
CA ILE A 244 3.14 8.27 20.46
C ILE A 244 3.20 7.44 19.18
N THR A 245 4.33 7.46 18.46
CA THR A 245 4.55 6.61 17.27
C THR A 245 4.32 5.14 17.59
N TYR A 246 4.88 4.63 18.69
CA TYR A 246 4.68 3.23 19.09
C TYR A 246 3.23 2.91 19.44
N LEU A 247 2.52 3.82 20.11
CA LEU A 247 1.09 3.65 20.37
C LEU A 247 0.29 3.61 19.06
N CYS A 248 0.61 4.49 18.11
CA CYS A 248 -0.05 4.57 16.81
C CYS A 248 0.23 3.35 15.92
N GLU A 249 1.43 2.80 15.96
CA GLU A 249 1.84 1.68 15.10
C GLU A 249 1.57 0.30 15.73
N LEU A 250 1.64 0.15 17.05
CA LEU A 250 1.48 -1.15 17.70
C LEU A 250 0.12 -1.35 18.38
N VAL A 251 -0.47 -0.29 18.95
CA VAL A 251 -1.69 -0.41 19.75
C VAL A 251 -2.93 -0.07 18.93
N LEU A 252 -2.94 1.08 18.24
CA LEU A 252 -4.11 1.50 17.45
C LEU A 252 -4.52 0.52 16.35
N PRO A 253 -3.62 -0.19 15.65
CA PRO A 253 -4.04 -1.12 14.59
C PRO A 253 -4.79 -2.33 15.16
N LEU A 254 -4.50 -2.75 16.40
CA LEU A 254 -5.26 -3.84 17.05
C LEU A 254 -6.75 -3.49 17.14
N PHE A 255 -7.07 -2.21 17.38
CA PHE A 255 -8.45 -1.73 17.49
C PHE A 255 -9.25 -1.79 16.18
N ILE A 256 -8.62 -2.07 15.02
CA ILE A 256 -9.30 -2.36 13.75
C ILE A 256 -10.22 -3.59 13.90
N PHE A 257 -9.85 -4.55 14.75
CA PHE A 257 -10.61 -5.80 14.95
C PHE A 257 -11.65 -5.72 16.07
N PHE A 258 -11.73 -4.57 16.77
CA PHE A 258 -12.61 -4.38 17.92
C PHE A 258 -13.99 -3.81 17.54
N PRO A 259 -14.92 -3.68 18.52
CA PRO A 259 -16.21 -3.06 18.29
C PRO A 259 -16.15 -1.62 17.74
N ARG A 260 -17.30 -1.13 17.26
CA ARG A 260 -17.45 0.11 16.47
C ARG A 260 -16.69 1.33 17.04
N ARG A 261 -16.70 1.55 18.35
CA ARG A 261 -16.02 2.71 18.95
C ARG A 261 -14.50 2.61 18.87
N PHE A 262 -13.94 1.43 19.11
CA PHE A 262 -12.50 1.19 19.00
C PHE A 262 -12.03 1.31 17.55
N ARG A 263 -12.81 0.78 16.59
CA ARG A 263 -12.52 0.97 15.16
C ARG A 263 -12.50 2.43 14.74
N ARG A 264 -13.40 3.26 15.27
CA ARG A 264 -13.39 4.71 15.02
C ARG A 264 -12.17 5.40 15.64
N LEU A 265 -11.80 5.01 16.86
CA LEU A 265 -10.59 5.51 17.50
C LEU A 265 -9.34 5.17 16.69
N SER A 266 -9.22 3.91 16.24
CA SER A 266 -8.17 3.45 15.34
C SER A 266 -8.13 4.28 14.05
N CYS A 267 -9.27 4.40 13.36
CA CYS A 267 -9.38 5.17 12.13
C CYS A 267 -8.93 6.62 12.29
N ILE A 268 -9.43 7.32 13.32
CA ILE A 268 -9.07 8.73 13.57
C ILE A 268 -7.58 8.85 13.93
N GLY A 269 -7.10 8.01 14.84
CA GLY A 269 -5.70 8.08 15.29
C GLY A 269 -4.71 7.76 14.17
N LEU A 270 -5.01 6.74 13.34
CA LEU A 270 -4.19 6.40 12.19
C LEU A 270 -4.23 7.49 11.11
N ILE A 271 -5.38 8.12 10.84
CA ILE A 271 -5.44 9.25 9.91
C ILE A 271 -4.59 10.43 10.41
N ILE A 272 -4.73 10.80 11.69
CA ILE A 272 -3.96 11.90 12.29
C ILE A 272 -2.46 11.59 12.25
N PHE A 273 -2.06 10.34 12.47
CA PHE A 273 -0.67 9.93 12.43
C PHE A 273 -0.03 10.04 11.03
N GLN A 274 -0.82 9.96 9.96
CA GLN A 274 -0.35 10.05 8.57
C GLN A 274 -0.34 11.49 8.02
N LEU A 275 -0.87 12.46 8.77
CA LEU A 275 -0.92 13.88 8.39
C LEU A 275 0.22 14.66 9.05
#